data_AF-A0AAN6L7A0-F1
#
_entry.id   AF-A0AAN6L7A0-F1
#
_cell.length_a   1.000
_cell.length_b   1.000
_cell.length_c   1.000
_cell.angle_alpha   90.00
_cell.angle_beta   90.00
_cell.angle_gamma   90.00
#
_symmetry.space_group_name_H-M   'P 1'
#
loop_
_entity.id
_entity.type
_entity.pdbx_description
1 polymer ?
#
loop_
_entity_poly.entity_id
_entity_poly.type
_entity_poly.pdbx_seq_one_letter_code
_entity_poly.pdbx_strand_id
1 'polypeptide(L)'
;MHGKWTAPEDVFIVTLRLGTGFSWRELETEFNSRFPPATAKDLESRYNKTLRPGRNVAPQDRRVSDIIDDYRHYGGLDTESDADFEVIQAALLILDDYPTRRLWY
;
A
#
# COMPACT_ATOMS: atom_id res chain seq x y z
N MET A 1 18.38 8.81 5.00
CA MET A 1 17.01 8.97 5.52
C MET A 1 16.19 9.56 4.41
N HIS A 2 15.14 8.88 3.98
CA HIS A 2 14.11 9.50 3.15
C HIS A 2 13.47 10.67 3.90
N GLY A 3 13.00 11.68 3.16
CA GLY A 3 12.45 12.90 3.71
C GLY A 3 11.08 12.68 4.37
N LYS A 4 10.15 13.62 4.15
CA LYS A 4 8.79 13.48 4.63
C LYS A 4 8.02 12.56 3.68
N TRP A 5 7.60 11.40 4.19
CA TRP A 5 6.71 10.49 3.48
C TRP A 5 5.37 11.15 3.17
N THR A 6 4.83 10.86 1.99
CA THR A 6 3.56 11.38 1.48
C THR A 6 2.50 10.28 1.41
N ALA A 7 1.22 10.68 1.38
CA ALA A 7 0.12 9.71 1.27
C ALA A 7 0.19 8.86 -0.01
N PRO A 8 0.51 9.40 -1.20
CA PRO A 8 0.69 8.59 -2.41
C PRO A 8 1.83 7.57 -2.29
N GLU A 9 2.94 7.94 -1.65
CA GLU A 9 4.05 7.00 -1.39
C GLU A 9 3.59 5.86 -0.48
N ASP A 10 2.84 6.16 0.58
CA ASP A 10 2.31 5.16 1.49
C ASP A 10 1.34 4.19 0.79
N VAL A 11 0.40 4.71 -0.01
CA VAL A 11 -0.50 3.88 -0.85
C VAL A 11 0.32 2.95 -1.74
N PHE A 12 1.35 3.48 -2.42
CA PHE A 12 2.17 2.70 -3.34
C PHE A 12 2.94 1.58 -2.62
N ILE A 13 3.61 1.91 -1.50
CA ILE A 13 4.36 0.92 -0.70
C ILE A 13 3.43 -0.19 -0.22
N VAL A 14 2.29 0.18 0.35
CA VAL A 14 1.30 -0.78 0.89
C VAL A 14 0.73 -1.65 -0.21
N THR A 15 0.33 -1.05 -1.32
CA THR A 15 -0.27 -1.74 -2.46
C THR A 15 0.67 -2.80 -3.00
N LEU A 16 1.94 -2.43 -3.29
CA LEU A 16 2.89 -3.41 -3.78
C LEU A 16 3.23 -4.45 -2.71
N ARG A 17 3.33 -4.05 -1.45
CA ARG A 17 3.72 -4.98 -0.39
C ARG A 17 2.65 -6.03 -0.07
N LEU A 18 1.37 -5.64 -0.11
CA LEU A 18 0.24 -6.53 0.17
C LEU A 18 -0.33 -7.19 -1.09
N GLY A 19 -0.17 -6.55 -2.25
CA GLY A 19 -0.77 -6.97 -3.50
C GLY A 19 0.16 -7.60 -4.51
N THR A 20 1.46 -7.68 -4.24
CA THR A 20 2.41 -8.36 -5.14
C THR A 20 3.38 -9.28 -4.41
N GLY A 21 4.01 -10.17 -5.16
CA GLY A 21 5.13 -11.01 -4.71
C GLY A 21 6.50 -10.31 -4.67
N PHE A 22 6.58 -8.98 -4.72
CA PHE A 22 7.86 -8.27 -4.75
C PHE A 22 8.67 -8.39 -3.46
N SER A 23 9.97 -8.58 -3.64
CA SER A 23 10.98 -8.34 -2.61
C SER A 23 11.16 -6.83 -2.37
N TRP A 24 11.77 -6.46 -1.24
CA TRP A 24 12.06 -5.06 -0.93
C TRP A 24 12.97 -4.37 -1.96
N ARG A 25 13.87 -5.13 -2.62
CA ARG A 25 14.74 -4.62 -3.69
C ARG A 25 13.98 -4.34 -4.99
N GLU A 26 13.03 -5.20 -5.34
CA GLU A 26 12.13 -4.95 -6.47
C GLU A 26 11.24 -3.74 -6.18
N LEU A 27 10.67 -3.67 -4.96
CA LEU A 27 9.85 -2.54 -4.53
C LEU A 27 10.64 -1.22 -4.56
N GLU A 28 11.90 -1.21 -4.13
CA GLU A 28 12.81 -0.06 -4.28
C GLU A 28 12.94 0.39 -5.73
N THR A 29 13.13 -0.55 -6.66
CA THR A 29 13.26 -0.25 -8.09
C THR A 29 11.99 0.41 -8.63
N GLU A 30 10.83 -0.15 -8.29
CA GLU A 30 9.53 0.37 -8.72
C GLU A 30 9.13 1.68 -8.05
N PHE A 31 9.57 1.89 -6.81
CA PHE A 31 9.32 3.12 -6.06
C PHE A 31 10.16 4.27 -6.62
N ASN A 32 11.46 4.04 -6.84
CA ASN A 32 12.41 5.06 -7.28
C ASN A 32 12.19 5.51 -8.74
N SER A 33 11.39 4.78 -9.52
CA SER A 33 10.98 5.22 -10.87
C SER A 33 9.87 6.28 -10.84
N ARG A 34 9.15 6.42 -9.72
CA ARG A 34 7.97 7.30 -9.57
C ARG A 34 8.13 8.37 -8.48
N PHE A 35 8.92 8.10 -7.45
CA PHE A 35 9.04 8.92 -6.24
C PHE A 35 10.50 9.30 -5.94
N PRO A 36 10.73 10.30 -5.07
CA PRO A 36 12.07 10.61 -4.57
C PRO A 36 12.76 9.36 -4.02
N PRO A 37 14.04 9.12 -4.34
CA PRO A 37 14.69 7.86 -4.03
C PRO A 37 14.66 7.47 -2.54
N ALA A 38 14.27 6.23 -2.28
CA ALA A 38 14.33 5.56 -0.99
C ALA A 38 15.08 4.23 -1.13
N THR A 39 15.79 3.80 -0.08
CA THR A 39 16.41 2.47 -0.08
C THR A 39 15.38 1.39 0.29
N ALA A 40 15.61 0.14 -0.12
CA ALA A 40 14.80 -1.01 0.35
C ALA A 40 14.62 -1.04 1.88
N LYS A 41 15.67 -0.65 2.63
CA LYS A 41 15.63 -0.58 4.09
C LYS A 41 14.75 0.56 4.60
N ASP A 42 14.74 1.71 3.93
CA ASP A 42 13.86 2.82 4.28
C ASP A 42 12.39 2.43 4.06
N LEU A 43 12.09 1.78 2.93
CA LEU A 43 10.76 1.29 2.58
C LEU A 43 10.28 0.21 3.57
N GLU A 44 11.12 -0.76 3.88
CA GLU A 44 10.85 -1.78 4.89
C GLU A 44 10.60 -1.17 6.27
N SER A 45 11.44 -0.21 6.68
CA SER A 45 11.30 0.51 7.95
C SER A 45 9.99 1.30 8.01
N ARG A 46 9.64 2.02 6.94
CA ARG A 46 8.37 2.77 6.82
C ARG A 46 7.19 1.82 6.95
N TYR A 47 7.21 0.71 6.21
CA TYR A 47 6.16 -0.30 6.28
C TYR A 47 6.01 -0.86 7.69
N ASN A 48 7.08 -1.39 8.28
CA ASN A 48 7.02 -2.07 9.57
C ASN A 48 6.63 -1.14 10.73
N LYS A 49 6.99 0.15 10.67
CA LYS A 49 6.69 1.10 11.75
C LYS A 49 5.30 1.71 11.65
N THR A 50 4.85 2.06 10.45
CA THR A 50 3.65 2.91 10.30
C THR A 50 2.60 2.37 9.35
N LEU A 51 2.97 1.49 8.40
CA LEU A 51 2.04 1.02 7.36
C LEU A 51 1.69 -0.47 7.48
N ARG A 52 2.22 -1.20 8.45
CA ARG A 52 1.78 -2.58 8.67
C ARG A 52 0.32 -2.56 9.13
N PRO A 53 -0.59 -3.31 8.49
CA PRO A 53 -1.98 -3.42 8.93
C PRO A 53 -2.06 -3.85 10.40
N GLY A 54 -2.93 -3.18 11.14
CA GLY A 54 -3.25 -3.51 12.52
C GLY A 54 -4.28 -4.64 12.58
N ARG A 55 -4.41 -5.27 13.75
CA ARG A 55 -5.51 -6.20 14.03
C ARG A 55 -6.61 -5.44 14.77
N ASN A 56 -7.86 -5.58 14.33
CA ASN A 56 -9.03 -4.98 14.98
C ASN A 56 -8.92 -3.45 15.16
N VAL A 57 -8.49 -2.75 14.11
CA VAL A 57 -8.42 -1.28 14.10
C VAL A 57 -9.83 -0.72 14.04
N ALA A 58 -10.14 0.25 14.91
CA ALA A 58 -11.45 0.92 14.89
C ALA A 58 -11.62 1.73 13.59
N PRO A 59 -12.83 1.88 13.05
CA PRO A 59 -13.06 2.55 11.76
C PRO A 59 -12.42 3.93 11.65
N GLN A 60 -12.50 4.75 12.70
CA GLN A 60 -11.94 6.11 12.74
C GLN A 60 -10.40 6.17 12.78
N ASP A 61 -9.75 5.06 13.10
CA ASP A 61 -8.29 4.94 13.21
C ASP A 61 -7.69 4.17 12.04
N ARG A 62 -8.51 3.79 11.06
CA ARG A 62 -8.07 3.04 9.87
C ARG A 62 -7.07 3.86 9.08
N ARG A 63 -5.96 3.22 8.73
CA ARG A 63 -4.95 3.76 7.82
C ARG A 63 -5.12 3.12 6.45
N VAL A 64 -4.40 3.67 5.48
CA VAL A 64 -4.34 3.18 4.10
C VAL A 64 -4.09 1.66 4.00
N SER A 65 -3.28 1.12 4.90
CA SER A 65 -2.96 -0.30 4.93
C SER A 65 -4.05 -1.17 5.53
N ASP A 66 -4.79 -0.65 6.49
CA ASP A 66 -5.94 -1.36 7.05
C ASP A 66 -7.06 -1.45 6.00
N ILE A 67 -7.28 -0.35 5.26
CA ILE A 67 -8.25 -0.28 4.15
C ILE A 67 -7.90 -1.28 3.04
N ILE A 68 -6.65 -1.26 2.55
CA ILE A 68 -6.19 -2.16 1.48
C ILE A 68 -6.20 -3.63 1.94
N ASP A 69 -5.79 -3.90 3.17
CA ASP A 69 -5.78 -5.27 3.70
C ASP A 69 -7.19 -5.82 3.90
N ASP A 70 -8.13 -5.01 4.40
CA ASP A 70 -9.55 -5.39 4.53
C ASP A 70 -10.15 -5.71 3.15
N TYR A 71 -9.96 -4.83 2.16
CA TYR A 71 -10.46 -5.08 0.80
C TYR A 71 -9.88 -6.37 0.21
N ARG A 72 -8.57 -6.59 0.35
CA ARG A 72 -7.89 -7.80 -0.12
C ARG A 72 -8.49 -9.09 0.48
N HIS A 73 -8.94 -9.06 1.74
CA HIS A 73 -9.47 -10.25 2.42
C HIS A 73 -10.95 -10.49 2.17
N TYR A 74 -11.76 -9.42 2.09
CA TYR A 74 -13.21 -9.53 2.03
C TYR A 74 -13.80 -9.25 0.65
N GLY A 75 -13.03 -8.67 -0.28
CA GLY A 75 -13.43 -8.42 -1.67
C GLY A 75 -14.58 -7.44 -1.87
N GLY A 76 -15.10 -6.87 -0.78
CA GLY A 76 -16.22 -5.94 -0.78
C GLY A 76 -15.83 -4.64 -0.11
N LEU A 77 -16.09 -3.53 -0.81
CA LEU A 77 -16.17 -2.22 -0.20
C LEU A 77 -17.54 -2.12 0.47
N ASP A 78 -17.67 -2.56 1.72
CA ASP A 78 -18.70 -1.99 2.59
C ASP A 78 -18.18 -0.62 3.09
N THR A 79 -17.68 0.19 2.15
CA THR A 79 -17.09 1.49 2.45
C THR A 79 -18.20 2.52 2.38
N GLU A 80 -18.69 2.92 3.55
CA GLU A 80 -19.53 4.11 3.67
C GLU A 80 -18.74 5.41 3.42
N SER A 81 -17.43 5.33 3.18
CA SER A 81 -16.48 6.44 3.07
C SER A 81 -15.93 6.60 1.65
N ASP A 82 -16.15 7.77 1.04
CA ASP A 82 -15.57 8.15 -0.26
C ASP A 82 -14.03 8.09 -0.25
N ALA A 83 -13.40 8.39 0.89
CA ALA A 83 -11.94 8.37 1.03
C ALA A 83 -11.37 6.94 0.95
N ASP A 84 -12.08 5.95 1.50
CA ASP A 84 -11.67 4.54 1.44
C ASP A 84 -11.78 4.04 -0.01
N PHE A 85 -12.85 4.46 -0.71
CA PHE A 85 -13.03 4.16 -2.13
C PHE A 85 -11.86 4.73 -2.96
N GLU A 86 -11.47 5.99 -2.75
CA GLU A 86 -10.33 6.61 -3.46
C GLU A 86 -9.02 5.86 -3.24
N VAL A 87 -8.75 5.42 -2.00
CA VAL A 87 -7.57 4.62 -1.67
C VAL A 87 -7.56 3.29 -2.42
N ILE A 88 -8.70 2.61 -2.47
CA ILE A 88 -8.81 1.32 -3.14
C ILE A 88 -8.71 1.46 -4.65
N GLN A 89 -9.35 2.47 -5.24
CA GLN A 89 -9.17 2.76 -6.67
C GLN A 89 -7.71 3.04 -7.01
N ALA A 90 -7.01 3.83 -6.19
CA ALA A 90 -5.58 4.08 -6.39
C ALA A 90 -4.76 2.78 -6.30
N ALA A 91 -5.06 1.90 -5.34
CA ALA A 91 -4.40 0.61 -5.20
C ALA A 91 -4.65 -0.30 -6.42
N LEU A 92 -5.89 -0.39 -6.90
CA LEU A 92 -6.25 -1.19 -8.06
C LEU A 92 -5.54 -0.69 -9.33
N LEU A 93 -5.50 0.62 -9.56
CA LEU A 93 -4.76 1.24 -10.67
C LEU A 93 -3.26 0.91 -10.63
N ILE A 94 -2.65 0.94 -9.44
CA ILE A 94 -1.25 0.55 -9.28
C ILE A 94 -1.06 -0.95 -9.58
N LEU A 95 -1.98 -1.82 -9.17
CA LEU A 95 -1.88 -3.26 -9.41
C LEU A 95 -2.11 -3.65 -10.87
N ASP A 96 -2.83 -2.83 -11.65
CA ASP A 96 -3.02 -3.03 -13.08
C ASP A 96 -1.72 -2.90 -13.88
N ASP A 97 -0.71 -2.19 -13.35
CA ASP A 97 0.65 -2.17 -13.91
C ASP A 97 1.39 -3.52 -13.72
N TYR A 98 0.92 -4.41 -12.83
CA TYR A 98 1.62 -5.63 -12.42
C TYR A 98 0.77 -6.92 -12.50
N PRO A 99 0.08 -7.21 -13.62
CA PRO A 99 -0.91 -8.27 -13.69
C PRO A 99 -0.33 -9.68 -13.42
N THR A 100 0.94 -9.92 -13.77
CA THR A 100 1.60 -11.22 -13.59
C THR A 100 2.17 -11.45 -12.18
N ARG A 101 2.20 -10.40 -11.35
CA ARG A 101 2.76 -10.43 -9.99
C ARG A 101 1.69 -10.19 -8.92
N ARG A 102 0.48 -9.81 -9.34
CA ARG A 102 -0.67 -9.49 -8.50
C ARG A 102 -1.15 -10.70 -7.70
N LEU A 103 -1.52 -10.47 -6.44
CA LEU A 103 -1.93 -11.52 -5.49
C LEU A 103 -3.43 -11.56 -5.20
N TRP A 104 -4.18 -10.52 -5.52
CA TRP A 104 -5.63 -10.40 -5.28
C TRP A 104 -6.30 -9.49 -6.30
N TYR A 105 -7.63 -9.59 -6.44
CA TYR A 105 -8.43 -8.91 -7.45
C TYR A 105 -9.13 -7.68 -6.89
#